data_AF-Q10RP5-F1
#
_entry.id   AF-Q10RP5-F1
#
_cell.length_a   1.000
_cell.length_b   1.000
_cell.length_c   1.000
_cell.angle_alpha   90.00
_cell.angle_beta   90.00
_cell.angle_gamma   90.00
#
_symmetry.space_group_name_H-M   'P 1'
#
loop_
_entity.id
_entity.type
_entity.pdbx_description
1 polymer ?
#
loop_
_entity_poly.entity_id
_entity_poly.type
_entity_poly.pdbx_seq_one_letter_code
_entity_poly.pdbx_strand_id
1 'polypeptide(L)'
;MPPQPPPAASASASAPDPAVPAWLRGLPRAPEYRPTESEFADPIAFLSRVEREAAAYGICKVIPPHPRPSRRFVFAHLNRSLVSSCDAPAPSPAAASDSSIPPSSSSPPPVSAAVFTTRHQELGNPRRGRPTPQVLKQVWQSGERYTLDQFESKSRAFSKTHLAGLHEPTALAVESLFWKASADRPIYIEYANDVPGSGFAAPVQLQRKKKQKRETAPMDEWEKSSGWRLSNSPWNLQAIARAPGSLTRFMPDDVPGVTSPMVYIGMLFSWFAWHVEDHDLHSLNFLHTGAPKTWYAVPGDRAVELEEVIRVHGYGGNTDRIASLAVLGEKTTLMSPEVLIDNDWCNILVSLW
;
A
#
# COMPACT_ATOMS: atom_id res chain seq x y z
N MET A 1 -23.39 -53.77 -35.10
CA MET A 1 -23.55 -52.59 -34.23
C MET A 1 -22.16 -52.07 -33.88
N PRO A 2 -21.86 -50.78 -34.08
CA PRO A 2 -20.58 -50.21 -33.64
C PRO A 2 -20.55 -50.08 -32.10
N PRO A 3 -19.37 -50.08 -31.47
CA PRO A 3 -19.23 -49.99 -30.02
C PRO A 3 -19.60 -48.58 -29.52
N GLN A 4 -20.31 -48.52 -28.38
CA GLN A 4 -20.67 -47.25 -27.74
C GLN A 4 -19.43 -46.52 -27.19
N PRO A 5 -19.41 -45.18 -27.26
CA PRO A 5 -18.35 -44.38 -26.65
C PRO A 5 -18.45 -44.43 -25.12
N PRO A 6 -17.32 -44.24 -24.40
CA PRO A 6 -17.31 -44.25 -22.94
C PRO A 6 -18.11 -43.06 -22.37
N PRO A 7 -18.68 -43.19 -21.15
CA PRO A 7 -19.44 -42.12 -20.55
C PRO A 7 -18.55 -40.89 -20.32
N ALA A 8 -19.08 -39.72 -20.64
CA ALA A 8 -18.43 -38.44 -20.42
C ALA A 8 -17.99 -38.34 -18.96
N ALA A 9 -16.71 -38.04 -18.75
CA ALA A 9 -16.18 -37.72 -17.44
C ALA A 9 -17.03 -36.59 -16.83
N SER A 10 -17.63 -36.86 -15.68
CA SER A 10 -18.33 -35.85 -14.89
C SER A 10 -17.38 -34.69 -14.66
N ALA A 11 -17.75 -33.50 -15.17
CA ALA A 11 -17.08 -32.27 -14.82
C ALA A 11 -16.95 -32.21 -13.29
N SER A 12 -15.71 -32.16 -12.81
CA SER A 12 -15.43 -31.95 -11.40
C SER A 12 -16.14 -30.67 -10.98
N ALA A 13 -17.15 -30.80 -10.12
CA ALA A 13 -17.78 -29.66 -9.48
C ALA A 13 -16.67 -28.84 -8.79
N SER A 14 -16.42 -27.65 -9.31
CA SER A 14 -15.57 -26.67 -8.65
C SER A 14 -16.10 -26.47 -7.23
N ALA A 15 -15.22 -26.49 -6.24
CA ALA A 15 -15.60 -26.16 -4.88
C ALA A 15 -16.35 -24.82 -4.88
N PRO A 16 -17.49 -24.69 -4.19
CA PRO A 16 -18.21 -23.42 -4.15
C PRO A 16 -17.28 -22.35 -3.56
N ASP A 17 -17.31 -21.16 -4.14
CA ASP A 17 -16.62 -20.00 -3.58
C ASP A 17 -16.94 -19.87 -2.08
N PRO A 18 -15.96 -19.52 -1.23
CA PRO A 18 -16.17 -19.38 0.19
C PRO A 18 -17.35 -18.42 0.43
N ALA A 19 -18.32 -18.87 1.23
CA ALA A 19 -19.50 -18.09 1.53
C ALA A 19 -19.10 -16.76 2.19
N VAL A 20 -19.35 -15.65 1.49
CA VAL A 20 -19.02 -14.32 1.97
C VAL A 20 -19.88 -13.98 3.21
N PRO A 21 -19.27 -13.59 4.35
CA PRO A 21 -20.00 -13.18 5.55
C PRO A 21 -21.03 -12.07 5.28
N ALA A 22 -22.14 -12.10 6.01
CA ALA A 22 -23.21 -11.12 5.85
C ALA A 22 -22.76 -9.69 6.21
N TRP A 23 -22.00 -9.54 7.31
CA TRP A 23 -21.42 -8.26 7.72
C TRP A 23 -20.56 -7.65 6.61
N LEU A 24 -19.75 -8.47 5.93
CA LEU A 24 -18.86 -8.04 4.86
C LEU A 24 -19.63 -7.56 3.62
N ARG A 25 -20.75 -8.22 3.29
CA ARG A 25 -21.65 -7.80 2.20
C ARG A 25 -22.41 -6.52 2.50
N GLY A 26 -22.70 -6.28 3.78
CA GLY A 26 -23.49 -5.14 4.25
C GLY A 26 -22.69 -3.85 4.43
N LEU A 27 -21.36 -3.90 4.33
CA LEU A 27 -20.52 -2.74 4.57
C LEU A 27 -20.75 -1.64 3.51
N PRO A 28 -21.04 -0.39 3.94
CA PRO A 28 -21.22 0.71 3.01
C PRO A 28 -19.91 1.02 2.28
N ARG A 29 -20.03 1.55 1.06
CA ARG A 29 -18.89 1.89 0.20
C ARG A 29 -18.53 3.35 0.37
N ALA A 30 -17.23 3.64 0.40
CA ALA A 30 -16.73 5.02 0.34
C ALA A 30 -17.12 5.70 -0.99
N PRO A 31 -17.30 7.04 -0.99
CA PRO A 31 -17.63 7.77 -2.21
C PRO A 31 -16.50 7.67 -3.24
N GLU A 32 -16.88 7.60 -4.51
CA GLU A 32 -15.97 7.46 -5.64
C GLU A 32 -16.16 8.64 -6.61
N TYR A 33 -15.10 9.44 -6.77
CA TYR A 33 -15.08 10.62 -7.61
C TYR A 33 -14.30 10.39 -8.90
N ARG A 34 -14.82 10.91 -10.01
CA ARG A 34 -14.20 10.91 -11.33
C ARG A 34 -14.04 12.36 -11.81
N PRO A 35 -12.99 13.08 -11.36
CA PRO A 35 -12.75 14.45 -11.81
C PRO A 35 -12.66 14.56 -13.32
N THR A 36 -13.22 15.64 -13.88
CA THR A 36 -12.93 16.03 -15.26
C THR A 36 -11.48 16.49 -15.39
N GLU A 37 -10.95 16.61 -16.62
CA GLU A 37 -9.61 17.16 -16.86
C GLU A 37 -9.41 18.56 -16.23
N SER A 38 -10.45 19.41 -16.24
CA SER A 38 -10.37 20.74 -15.61
C SER A 38 -10.37 20.68 -14.08
N GLU A 39 -11.14 19.76 -13.50
CA GLU A 39 -11.15 19.55 -12.05
C GLU A 39 -9.86 18.89 -11.56
N PHE A 40 -9.26 18.02 -12.37
CA PHE A 40 -8.00 17.35 -12.07
C PHE A 40 -6.79 18.28 -12.18
N ALA A 41 -6.92 19.45 -12.80
CA ALA A 41 -5.82 20.41 -12.93
C ALA A 41 -5.39 21.05 -11.59
N ASP A 42 -6.30 21.16 -10.62
CA ASP A 42 -6.02 21.70 -9.28
C ASP A 42 -6.42 20.68 -8.19
N PRO A 43 -5.47 19.86 -7.71
CA PRO A 43 -5.75 18.82 -6.72
C PRO A 43 -6.22 19.39 -5.40
N ILE A 44 -5.67 20.52 -4.95
CA ILE A 44 -6.01 21.09 -3.63
C ILE A 44 -7.44 21.61 -3.65
N ALA A 45 -7.80 22.38 -4.69
CA ALA A 45 -9.18 22.86 -4.85
C ALA A 45 -10.18 21.70 -4.96
N PHE A 46 -9.83 20.65 -5.71
CA PHE A 46 -10.67 19.46 -5.84
C PHE A 46 -10.86 18.73 -4.50
N LEU A 47 -9.77 18.47 -3.78
CA LEU A 47 -9.79 17.77 -2.49
C LEU A 47 -10.63 18.54 -1.46
N SER A 48 -10.43 19.85 -1.33
CA SER A 48 -11.24 20.70 -0.42
C SER A 48 -12.72 20.70 -0.77
N ARG A 49 -13.08 20.50 -2.04
CA ARG A 49 -14.49 20.38 -2.45
C ARG A 49 -15.10 19.05 -2.02
N VAL A 50 -14.40 17.94 -2.29
CA VAL A 50 -14.92 16.59 -2.01
C VAL A 50 -14.84 16.22 -0.53
N GLU A 51 -13.95 16.85 0.22
CA GLU A 51 -13.77 16.65 1.66
C GLU A 51 -15.08 16.83 2.44
N ARG A 52 -15.93 17.78 2.05
CA ARG A 52 -17.22 18.04 2.72
C ARG A 52 -18.12 16.83 2.80
N GLU A 53 -18.11 15.99 1.76
CA GLU A 53 -18.87 14.74 1.71
C GLU A 53 -18.00 13.57 2.21
N ALA A 54 -16.76 13.48 1.75
CA ALA A 54 -15.84 12.38 2.07
C ALA A 54 -15.47 12.29 3.57
N ALA A 55 -15.51 13.40 4.32
CA ALA A 55 -15.21 13.40 5.75
C ALA A 55 -16.18 12.53 6.55
N ALA A 56 -17.45 12.47 6.13
CA ALA A 56 -18.45 11.57 6.73
C ALA A 56 -18.12 10.07 6.54
N TYR A 57 -17.12 9.78 5.69
CA TYR A 57 -16.68 8.44 5.37
C TYR A 57 -15.26 8.12 5.85
N GLY A 58 -14.47 9.13 6.26
CA GLY A 58 -13.06 9.01 6.61
C GLY A 58 -12.12 8.76 5.42
N ILE A 59 -12.63 8.22 4.30
CA ILE A 59 -11.87 7.97 3.08
C ILE A 59 -12.75 8.18 1.84
N CYS A 60 -12.16 8.50 0.69
CA CYS A 60 -12.85 8.50 -0.59
C CYS A 60 -11.91 8.06 -1.72
N LYS A 61 -12.47 7.53 -2.82
CA LYS A 61 -11.71 7.12 -4.00
C LYS A 61 -11.75 8.16 -5.11
N VAL A 62 -10.58 8.54 -5.62
CA VAL A 62 -10.45 9.43 -6.78
C VAL A 62 -9.88 8.64 -7.95
N ILE A 63 -10.62 8.60 -9.06
CA ILE A 63 -10.19 7.95 -10.30
C ILE A 63 -9.74 9.05 -11.27
N PRO A 64 -8.43 9.15 -11.58
CA PRO A 64 -7.92 10.15 -12.51
C PRO A 64 -8.59 10.04 -13.89
N PRO A 65 -8.73 11.15 -14.65
CA PRO A 65 -9.29 11.14 -16.00
C PRO A 65 -8.35 10.48 -17.03
N HIS A 66 -7.12 10.13 -16.63
CA HIS A 66 -6.14 9.52 -17.50
C HIS A 66 -6.19 7.98 -17.47
N PRO A 67 -5.86 7.29 -18.58
CA PRO A 67 -5.75 5.83 -18.58
C PRO A 67 -4.67 5.35 -17.61
N ARG A 68 -4.78 4.09 -17.16
CA ARG A 68 -3.73 3.47 -16.35
C ARG A 68 -2.41 3.45 -17.11
N PRO A 69 -1.27 3.81 -16.48
CA PRO A 69 0.04 3.71 -17.10
C PRO A 69 0.38 2.26 -17.46
N SER A 70 1.24 2.06 -18.46
CA SER A 70 1.70 0.72 -18.79
C SER A 70 2.56 0.15 -17.66
N ARG A 71 2.49 -1.16 -17.45
CA ARG A 71 3.32 -1.85 -16.44
C ARG A 71 4.81 -1.58 -16.65
N ARG A 72 5.29 -1.63 -17.89
CA ARG A 72 6.69 -1.33 -18.24
C ARG A 72 7.06 0.08 -17.82
N PHE A 73 6.15 1.04 -17.96
CA PHE A 73 6.36 2.40 -17.50
C PHE A 73 6.56 2.45 -15.99
N VAL A 74 5.64 1.84 -15.24
CA VAL A 74 5.60 1.88 -13.79
C VAL A 74 6.84 1.21 -13.20
N PHE A 75 7.21 0.02 -13.67
CA PHE A 75 8.38 -0.71 -13.19
C PHE A 75 9.69 0.06 -13.45
N ALA A 76 9.81 0.70 -14.62
CA ALA A 76 10.99 1.52 -14.93
C ALA A 76 11.11 2.73 -13.97
N HIS A 77 10.00 3.37 -13.63
CA HIS A 77 9.98 4.54 -12.74
C HIS A 77 10.18 4.17 -11.27
N LEU A 78 9.54 3.08 -10.80
CA LEU A 78 9.79 2.53 -9.48
C LEU A 78 11.26 2.16 -9.30
N ASN A 79 11.86 1.42 -10.24
CA ASN A 79 13.28 1.07 -10.18
C ASN A 79 14.17 2.33 -10.13
N ARG A 80 13.90 3.33 -10.97
CA ARG A 80 14.67 4.59 -10.95
C ARG A 80 14.51 5.34 -9.62
N SER A 81 13.29 5.39 -9.08
CA SER A 81 12.98 6.06 -7.80
C SER A 81 13.69 5.36 -6.64
N LEU A 82 13.68 4.03 -6.62
CA LEU A 82 14.29 3.24 -5.55
C LEU A 82 15.82 3.35 -5.57
N VAL A 83 16.47 3.27 -6.75
CA VAL A 83 17.94 3.49 -6.86
C VAL A 83 18.31 4.89 -6.37
N SER A 84 17.58 5.92 -6.80
CA SER A 84 17.88 7.32 -6.43
C SER A 84 17.75 7.57 -4.93
N SER A 85 17.00 6.74 -4.22
CA SER A 85 16.78 6.86 -2.77
C SER A 85 17.82 6.09 -1.95
N CYS A 86 18.52 5.13 -2.56
CA CYS A 86 19.65 4.43 -1.93
C CYS A 86 20.93 5.27 -1.84
N ASP A 87 21.06 6.33 -2.65
CA ASP A 87 22.22 7.24 -2.66
C ASP A 87 22.10 8.40 -1.64
N ALA A 88 21.13 8.36 -0.72
CA ALA A 88 21.06 9.34 0.37
C ALA A 88 22.25 9.13 1.34
N PRO A 89 23.03 10.18 1.68
CA PRO A 89 24.22 10.02 2.48
C PRO A 89 23.86 9.53 3.90
N ALA A 90 24.43 8.40 4.29
CA ALA A 90 24.39 7.95 5.69
C ALA A 90 25.08 8.98 6.61
N PRO A 91 24.65 9.14 7.87
CA PRO A 91 25.40 9.94 8.84
C PRO A 91 26.79 9.31 9.03
N SER A 92 27.83 10.11 8.85
CA SER A 92 29.23 9.66 8.78
C SER A 92 29.69 8.94 10.06
N PRO A 93 30.31 7.76 9.98
CA PRO A 93 31.22 7.30 11.00
C PRO A 93 32.64 7.81 10.72
N ALA A 94 33.34 8.11 11.82
CA ALA A 94 34.68 8.65 11.85
C ALA A 94 35.74 7.76 11.17
N ALA A 95 36.76 8.45 10.65
CA ALA A 95 38.12 8.03 10.29
C ALA A 95 38.48 6.53 10.38
N ALA A 96 38.79 5.94 9.22
CA ALA A 96 39.83 4.92 9.11
C ALA A 96 40.50 4.99 7.73
N SER A 97 41.79 4.70 7.73
CA SER A 97 42.84 4.98 6.77
C SER A 97 42.83 4.19 5.45
N ASP A 98 43.16 4.92 4.39
CA ASP A 98 44.16 4.66 3.34
C ASP A 98 44.52 3.21 2.94
N SER A 99 44.25 2.86 1.68
CA SER A 99 45.18 2.12 0.81
C SER A 99 44.68 2.10 -0.64
N SER A 100 45.59 2.43 -1.55
CA SER A 100 45.41 2.69 -2.96
C SER A 100 45.59 1.44 -3.82
N ILE A 101 44.61 1.12 -4.68
CA ILE A 101 44.75 0.22 -5.83
C ILE A 101 43.95 0.82 -7.00
N PRO A 102 44.53 0.98 -8.21
CA PRO A 102 43.79 1.54 -9.34
C PRO A 102 42.93 0.44 -10.01
N PRO A 103 41.67 0.72 -10.41
CA PRO A 103 40.91 -0.26 -11.16
C PRO A 103 41.33 -0.22 -12.64
N SER A 104 41.73 -1.38 -13.14
CA SER A 104 41.91 -1.66 -14.55
C SER A 104 40.55 -1.65 -15.29
N SER A 105 40.65 -1.27 -16.57
CA SER A 105 39.56 -1.21 -17.55
C SER A 105 38.67 -2.46 -17.56
N SER A 106 37.43 -2.29 -17.13
CA SER A 106 36.33 -3.20 -17.49
C SER A 106 35.04 -2.40 -17.61
N SER A 107 34.22 -2.85 -18.54
CA SER A 107 32.90 -2.38 -18.99
C SER A 107 32.05 -1.72 -17.89
N PRO A 108 31.18 -0.74 -18.22
CA PRO A 108 30.26 -0.19 -17.23
C PRO A 108 29.42 -1.34 -16.63
N PRO A 109 29.28 -1.41 -15.29
CA PRO A 109 28.50 -2.46 -14.66
C PRO A 109 27.05 -2.39 -15.15
N PRO A 110 26.34 -3.53 -15.28
CA PRO A 110 24.92 -3.51 -15.57
C PRO A 110 24.23 -2.65 -14.52
N VAL A 111 23.29 -1.80 -14.95
CA VAL A 111 22.52 -0.92 -14.07
C VAL A 111 21.95 -1.78 -12.94
N SER A 112 22.51 -1.65 -11.73
CA SER A 112 22.10 -2.47 -10.59
C SER A 112 20.59 -2.30 -10.40
N ALA A 113 19.83 -3.38 -10.58
CA ALA A 113 18.39 -3.33 -10.39
C ALA A 113 18.12 -2.89 -8.94
N ALA A 114 17.14 -1.99 -8.75
CA ALA A 114 16.82 -1.51 -7.42
C ALA A 114 16.42 -2.68 -6.53
N VAL A 115 16.93 -2.69 -5.30
CA VAL A 115 16.60 -3.71 -4.31
C VAL A 115 16.02 -3.05 -3.05
N PHE A 116 15.05 -3.72 -2.44
CA PHE A 116 14.41 -3.29 -1.21
C PHE A 116 14.32 -4.44 -0.22
N THR A 117 14.18 -4.12 1.07
CA THR A 117 13.94 -5.09 2.14
C THR A 117 12.46 -5.24 2.43
N THR A 118 12.08 -6.33 3.09
CA THR A 118 10.70 -6.60 3.51
C THR A 118 10.64 -6.91 5.00
N ARG A 119 9.44 -6.83 5.55
CA ARG A 119 9.10 -7.33 6.89
C ARG A 119 8.17 -8.53 6.77
N HIS A 120 8.33 -9.49 7.65
CA HIS A 120 7.33 -10.50 7.88
C HIS A 120 6.18 -9.93 8.71
N GLN A 121 4.95 -10.28 8.32
CA GLN A 121 3.72 -9.97 9.00
C GLN A 121 3.02 -11.28 9.36
N GLU A 122 2.65 -11.41 10.63
CA GLU A 122 1.79 -12.49 11.09
C GLU A 122 0.34 -12.21 10.68
N LEU A 123 -0.35 -13.22 10.14
CA LEU A 123 -1.79 -13.22 9.93
C LEU A 123 -2.37 -14.53 10.45
N GLY A 124 -3.29 -14.44 11.42
CA GLY A 124 -3.88 -15.60 12.08
C GLY A 124 -3.79 -15.51 13.60
N ASN A 125 -4.31 -16.52 14.28
CA ASN A 125 -4.35 -16.59 15.74
C ASN A 125 -3.60 -17.83 16.24
N PRO A 126 -2.50 -17.66 17.01
CA PRO A 126 -1.76 -18.80 17.54
C PRO A 126 -2.63 -19.62 18.50
N ARG A 127 -2.89 -20.89 18.16
CA ARG A 127 -3.63 -21.83 19.01
C ARG A 127 -2.74 -22.30 20.17
N ARG A 128 -2.75 -21.56 21.29
CA ARG A 128 -2.56 -21.97 22.70
C ARG A 128 -1.65 -21.01 23.49
N GLY A 129 -2.11 -20.62 24.69
CA GLY A 129 -1.24 -20.40 25.85
C GLY A 129 -0.75 -18.98 26.15
N ARG A 130 -1.11 -17.95 25.36
CA ARG A 130 -0.82 -16.56 25.73
C ARG A 130 -2.07 -15.77 26.11
N PRO A 131 -1.96 -14.87 27.11
CA PRO A 131 -2.98 -13.89 27.44
C PRO A 131 -2.96 -12.65 26.52
N THR A 132 -2.18 -12.66 25.43
CA THR A 132 -2.05 -11.50 24.54
C THR A 132 -3.35 -11.22 23.78
N PRO A 133 -3.74 -9.94 23.64
CA PRO A 133 -4.78 -9.50 22.73
C PRO A 133 -4.67 -10.18 21.37
N GLN A 134 -5.69 -10.91 20.92
CA GLN A 134 -5.67 -11.66 19.65
C GLN A 134 -5.50 -10.73 18.43
N VAL A 135 -5.76 -9.43 18.62
CA VAL A 135 -5.64 -8.39 17.60
C VAL A 135 -4.20 -7.91 17.38
N LEU A 136 -3.27 -8.17 18.31
CA LEU A 136 -1.87 -7.76 18.15
C LEU A 136 -1.13 -8.78 17.31
N LYS A 137 -0.58 -8.32 16.18
CA LYS A 137 0.14 -9.17 15.23
C LYS A 137 1.62 -8.88 15.24
N GLN A 138 2.42 -9.94 15.11
CA GLN A 138 3.87 -9.79 15.06
C GLN A 138 4.34 -9.26 13.69
N VAL A 139 5.30 -8.33 13.75
CA VAL A 139 5.99 -7.80 12.57
C VAL A 139 7.49 -7.76 12.85
N TRP A 140 8.31 -8.31 11.96
CA TRP A 140 9.77 -8.29 12.11
C TRP A 140 10.48 -8.21 10.76
N GLN A 141 11.76 -7.81 10.75
CA GLN A 141 12.54 -7.72 9.53
C GLN A 141 12.80 -9.10 8.93
N SER A 142 12.57 -9.25 7.62
CA SER A 142 12.87 -10.51 6.90
C SER A 142 14.38 -10.75 6.76
N GLY A 143 15.16 -9.68 6.59
CA GLY A 143 16.59 -9.76 6.28
C GLY A 143 16.89 -10.00 4.80
N GLU A 144 15.89 -10.41 4.02
CA GLU A 144 15.99 -10.62 2.58
C GLU A 144 15.94 -9.30 1.79
N ARG A 145 16.58 -9.30 0.62
CA ARG A 145 16.56 -8.19 -0.35
C ARG A 145 16.02 -8.69 -1.68
N TYR A 146 15.07 -7.96 -2.24
CA TYR A 146 14.41 -8.34 -3.49
C TYR A 146 14.48 -7.22 -4.52
N THR A 147 14.59 -7.59 -5.79
CA THR A 147 14.16 -6.73 -6.91
C THR A 147 12.64 -6.79 -7.05
N LEU A 148 12.04 -5.85 -7.79
CA LEU A 148 10.61 -5.87 -8.08
C LEU A 148 10.17 -7.18 -8.76
N ASP A 149 10.94 -7.67 -9.73
CA ASP A 149 10.62 -8.91 -10.46
C ASP A 149 10.72 -10.16 -9.57
N GLN A 150 11.69 -10.19 -8.66
CA GLN A 150 11.84 -11.29 -7.69
C GLN A 150 10.65 -11.33 -6.72
N PHE A 151 10.30 -10.19 -6.13
CA PHE A 151 9.21 -10.12 -5.16
C PHE A 151 7.85 -10.40 -5.82
N GLU A 152 7.65 -9.95 -7.05
CA GLU A 152 6.44 -10.28 -7.79
C GLU A 152 6.34 -11.78 -8.09
N SER A 153 7.44 -12.42 -8.50
CA SER A 153 7.45 -13.87 -8.73
C SER A 153 7.09 -14.64 -7.46
N LYS A 154 7.60 -14.19 -6.30
CA LYS A 154 7.23 -14.71 -4.97
C LYS A 154 5.75 -14.48 -4.66
N SER A 155 5.26 -13.28 -4.88
CA SER A 155 3.85 -12.90 -4.68
C SER A 155 2.89 -13.75 -5.52
N ARG A 156 3.24 -14.04 -6.79
CA ARG A 156 2.47 -14.92 -7.68
C ARG A 156 2.45 -16.37 -7.18
N ALA A 157 3.59 -16.90 -6.76
CA ALA A 157 3.67 -18.26 -6.23
C ALA A 157 2.80 -18.42 -4.96
N PHE A 158 2.89 -17.46 -4.04
CA PHE A 158 2.08 -17.44 -2.82
C PHE A 158 0.59 -17.35 -3.14
N SER A 159 0.20 -16.47 -4.05
CA SER A 159 -1.20 -16.28 -4.45
C SER A 159 -1.77 -17.55 -5.09
N LYS A 160 -1.00 -18.23 -5.93
CA LYS A 160 -1.41 -19.49 -6.56
C LYS A 160 -1.71 -20.58 -5.53
N THR A 161 -0.92 -20.65 -4.45
CA THR A 161 -1.15 -21.62 -3.37
C THR A 161 -2.38 -21.26 -2.52
N HIS A 162 -2.54 -20.00 -2.14
CA HIS A 162 -3.59 -19.58 -1.20
C HIS A 162 -4.96 -19.38 -1.86
N LEU A 163 -4.99 -19.15 -3.17
CA LEU A 163 -6.21 -19.06 -3.97
C LEU A 163 -6.43 -20.34 -4.81
N ALA A 164 -5.73 -21.42 -4.49
CA ALA A 164 -5.86 -22.69 -5.19
C ALA A 164 -7.30 -23.20 -5.11
N GLY A 165 -7.88 -23.57 -6.26
CA GLY A 165 -9.24 -24.08 -6.36
C GLY A 165 -10.31 -23.01 -6.57
N LEU A 166 -9.96 -21.73 -6.54
CA LEU A 166 -10.88 -20.64 -6.90
C LEU A 166 -10.66 -20.24 -8.36
N HIS A 167 -11.75 -20.16 -9.12
CA HIS A 167 -11.70 -19.66 -10.49
C HIS A 167 -12.02 -18.16 -10.48
N GLU A 168 -11.04 -17.32 -10.83
CA GLU A 168 -11.19 -15.85 -10.88
C GLU A 168 -11.83 -15.26 -9.61
N PRO A 169 -11.16 -15.37 -8.45
CA PRO A 169 -11.76 -14.98 -7.18
C PRO A 169 -12.11 -13.48 -7.18
N THR A 170 -13.37 -13.18 -6.83
CA THR A 170 -13.83 -11.80 -6.68
C THR A 170 -13.08 -11.10 -5.54
N ALA A 171 -12.99 -9.77 -5.57
CA ALA A 171 -12.35 -9.00 -4.51
C ALA A 171 -12.94 -9.32 -3.12
N LEU A 172 -14.27 -9.49 -3.07
CA LEU A 172 -15.01 -9.83 -1.86
C LEU A 172 -14.73 -11.27 -1.38
N ALA A 173 -14.49 -12.22 -2.28
CA ALA A 173 -14.06 -13.56 -1.92
C ALA A 173 -12.65 -13.56 -1.34
N VAL A 174 -11.72 -12.79 -1.93
CA VAL A 174 -10.36 -12.62 -1.40
C VAL A 174 -10.38 -11.96 -0.02
N GLU A 175 -11.23 -10.96 0.17
CA GLU A 175 -11.45 -10.28 1.45
C GLU A 175 -12.03 -11.22 2.52
N SER A 176 -13.00 -12.06 2.14
CA SER A 176 -13.53 -13.11 3.03
C SER A 176 -12.46 -14.12 3.43
N LEU A 177 -11.55 -14.49 2.52
CA LEU A 177 -10.44 -15.38 2.81
C LEU A 177 -9.40 -14.74 3.73
N PHE A 178 -9.15 -13.43 3.59
CA PHE A 178 -8.26 -12.69 4.48
C PHE A 178 -8.77 -12.73 5.92
N TRP A 179 -10.04 -12.39 6.16
CA TRP A 179 -10.60 -12.42 7.51
C TRP A 179 -10.70 -13.83 8.08
N LYS A 180 -11.00 -14.82 7.24
CA LYS A 180 -10.90 -16.23 7.64
C LYS A 180 -9.48 -16.60 8.06
N ALA A 181 -8.47 -16.28 7.26
CA ALA A 181 -7.06 -16.53 7.56
C ALA A 181 -6.63 -15.83 8.85
N SER A 182 -7.15 -14.62 9.13
CA SER A 182 -6.86 -13.86 10.36
C SER A 182 -7.34 -14.56 11.64
N ALA A 183 -8.36 -15.42 11.54
CA ALA A 183 -8.93 -16.19 12.65
C ALA A 183 -8.36 -17.63 12.74
N ASP A 184 -7.75 -18.12 11.66
CA ASP A 184 -7.19 -19.46 11.54
C ASP A 184 -5.74 -19.54 12.07
N ARG A 185 -5.02 -20.62 11.76
CA ARG A 185 -3.62 -20.79 12.18
C ARG A 185 -2.73 -19.71 11.53
N PRO A 186 -1.73 -19.18 12.26
CA PRO A 186 -0.85 -18.14 11.72
C PRO A 186 -0.15 -18.56 10.43
N ILE A 187 -0.21 -17.67 9.45
CA ILE A 187 0.60 -17.66 8.24
C ILE A 187 1.48 -16.41 8.26
N TYR A 188 2.59 -16.46 7.52
CA TYR A 188 3.57 -15.39 7.49
C TYR A 188 3.68 -14.84 6.07
N ILE A 189 3.52 -13.53 5.96
CA ILE A 189 3.48 -12.80 4.70
C ILE A 189 4.61 -11.78 4.71
N GLU A 190 5.23 -11.53 3.56
CA GLU A 190 6.19 -10.43 3.46
C GLU A 190 5.52 -9.17 2.92
N TYR A 191 5.97 -8.02 3.41
CA TYR A 191 5.50 -6.71 2.98
C TYR A 191 6.65 -5.72 3.05
N ALA A 192 6.89 -4.97 1.98
CA ALA A 192 7.79 -3.83 2.02
C ALA A 192 6.97 -2.59 2.32
N ASN A 193 7.04 -2.11 3.55
CA ASN A 193 6.47 -0.83 3.97
C ASN A 193 7.55 0.22 4.15
N ASP A 194 7.17 1.48 3.99
CA ASP A 194 8.04 2.64 4.26
C ASP A 194 9.34 2.59 3.45
N VAL A 195 9.26 2.14 2.19
CA VAL A 195 10.43 2.13 1.29
C VAL A 195 10.61 3.54 0.70
N PRO A 196 11.77 4.20 0.88
CA PRO A 196 12.00 5.53 0.34
C PRO A 196 11.81 5.58 -1.19
N GLY A 197 10.97 6.50 -1.65
CA GLY A 197 10.69 6.73 -3.06
C GLY A 197 9.26 7.16 -3.33
N SER A 198 8.97 7.61 -4.55
CA SER A 198 7.62 8.02 -4.95
C SER A 198 6.95 7.08 -5.95
N GLY A 199 7.75 6.32 -6.71
CA GLY A 199 7.30 5.60 -7.90
C GLY A 199 6.95 6.50 -9.09
N PHE A 200 6.94 7.82 -8.91
CA PHE A 200 6.80 8.80 -9.99
C PHE A 200 8.17 9.25 -10.51
N ALA A 201 8.18 9.84 -11.71
CA ALA A 201 9.36 10.57 -12.17
C ALA A 201 9.63 11.76 -11.24
N ALA A 202 10.91 12.07 -10.99
CA ALA A 202 11.27 13.30 -10.28
C ALA A 202 10.72 14.51 -11.05
N PRO A 203 10.00 15.44 -10.38
CA PRO A 203 9.44 16.63 -11.03
C PRO A 203 10.50 17.39 -11.83
N VAL A 204 10.12 17.95 -12.98
CA VAL A 204 11.01 18.73 -13.87
C VAL A 204 11.75 19.86 -13.12
N GLN A 205 11.14 20.42 -12.07
CA GLN A 205 11.73 21.46 -11.22
C GLN A 205 12.96 20.95 -10.42
N LEU A 206 12.94 19.70 -9.94
CA LEU A 206 14.09 19.04 -9.31
C LEU A 206 15.15 18.64 -10.35
N GLN A 207 14.73 18.34 -11.58
CA GLN A 207 15.65 18.01 -12.68
C GLN A 207 16.48 19.23 -13.12
N ARG A 208 15.93 20.47 -13.07
CA ARG A 208 16.69 21.69 -13.42
C ARG A 208 17.90 21.96 -12.50
N LYS A 209 17.91 21.48 -11.24
CA LYS A 209 19.10 21.57 -10.37
C LYS A 209 20.19 20.55 -10.71
N LYS A 210 19.83 19.39 -11.29
CA LYS A 210 20.80 18.35 -11.71
C LYS A 210 21.24 18.48 -13.19
N LYS A 211 20.50 19.23 -14.01
CA LYS A 211 20.77 19.40 -15.46
C LYS A 211 21.84 20.47 -15.75
N GLN A 212 22.98 20.40 -15.06
CA GLN A 212 24.21 21.05 -15.53
C GLN A 212 25.22 20.05 -16.11
N LYS A 213 24.93 18.73 -16.08
CA LYS A 213 25.86 17.74 -16.65
C LYS A 213 25.16 16.43 -17.02
N ARG A 214 24.47 16.37 -18.16
CA ARG A 214 24.42 15.21 -19.09
C ARG A 214 23.37 15.39 -20.18
N GLU A 215 23.76 14.91 -21.35
CA GLU A 215 23.12 15.04 -22.65
C GLU A 215 21.71 14.46 -22.73
N THR A 216 20.94 15.06 -23.62
CA THR A 216 19.57 14.78 -24.04
C THR A 216 19.37 13.34 -24.49
N ALA A 217 18.69 12.53 -23.67
CA ALA A 217 18.00 11.34 -24.15
C ALA A 217 16.73 11.75 -24.93
N PRO A 218 16.30 11.00 -25.97
CA PRO A 218 15.21 11.39 -26.86
C PRO A 218 13.90 11.55 -26.09
N MET A 219 13.29 12.73 -26.22
CA MET A 219 12.25 13.26 -25.35
C MET A 219 10.81 13.01 -25.88
N ASP A 220 10.60 12.28 -26.98
CA ASP A 220 9.32 12.35 -27.72
C ASP A 220 8.34 11.16 -27.56
N GLU A 221 8.77 9.94 -27.19
CA GLU A 221 7.85 8.80 -27.11
C GLU A 221 7.10 8.70 -25.78
N TRP A 222 7.80 8.97 -24.68
CA TRP A 222 7.29 8.71 -23.35
C TRP A 222 6.31 9.80 -22.87
N GLU A 223 6.47 11.02 -23.39
CA GLU A 223 5.68 12.19 -23.02
C GLU A 223 4.19 12.08 -23.39
N LYS A 224 3.87 11.18 -24.33
CA LYS A 224 2.50 10.89 -24.75
C LYS A 224 1.84 9.81 -23.89
N SER A 225 2.59 9.11 -23.05
CA SER A 225 2.04 8.03 -22.20
C SER A 225 1.23 8.58 -21.03
N SER A 226 0.17 7.87 -20.63
CA SER A 226 -0.66 8.26 -19.48
C SER A 226 0.13 8.32 -18.18
N GLY A 227 1.14 7.46 -18.02
CA GLY A 227 2.06 7.50 -16.89
C GLY A 227 2.85 8.80 -16.81
N TRP A 228 3.28 9.33 -17.95
CA TRP A 228 4.00 10.59 -17.98
C TRP A 228 3.10 11.76 -17.61
N ARG A 229 1.86 11.78 -18.14
CA ARG A 229 0.87 12.81 -17.82
C ARG A 229 0.59 12.88 -16.32
N LEU A 230 0.35 11.73 -15.69
CA LEU A 230 0.13 11.67 -14.24
C LEU A 230 1.39 12.06 -13.46
N SER A 231 2.57 11.57 -13.87
CA SER A 231 3.84 11.89 -13.19
C SER A 231 4.20 13.39 -13.25
N ASN A 232 3.77 14.11 -14.28
CA ASN A 232 3.99 15.55 -14.42
C ASN A 232 2.77 16.38 -14.02
N SER A 233 1.71 15.76 -13.54
CA SER A 233 0.55 16.46 -13.02
C SER A 233 0.81 16.98 -11.60
N PRO A 234 0.05 17.99 -11.14
CA PRO A 234 0.07 18.43 -9.75
C PRO A 234 -0.33 17.34 -8.74
N TRP A 235 -0.93 16.24 -9.19
CA TRP A 235 -1.25 15.06 -8.38
C TRP A 235 -0.06 14.13 -8.12
N ASN A 236 1.12 14.40 -8.69
CA ASN A 236 2.34 13.71 -8.28
C ASN A 236 2.54 13.91 -6.76
N LEU A 237 2.64 12.81 -6.01
CA LEU A 237 2.70 12.84 -4.54
C LEU A 237 3.92 13.62 -4.00
N GLN A 238 5.00 13.75 -4.77
CA GLN A 238 6.13 14.61 -4.41
C GLN A 238 5.82 16.10 -4.58
N ALA A 239 4.97 16.44 -5.55
CA ALA A 239 4.62 17.83 -5.85
C ALA A 239 3.50 18.34 -4.94
N ILE A 240 2.48 17.51 -4.69
CA ILE A 240 1.28 17.93 -3.96
C ILE A 240 1.56 18.35 -2.52
N ALA A 241 2.51 17.70 -1.84
CA ALA A 241 2.90 18.06 -0.47
C ALA A 241 3.36 19.52 -0.38
N ARG A 242 4.02 20.05 -1.42
CA ARG A 242 4.48 21.45 -1.45
C ARG A 242 3.62 22.37 -2.32
N ALA A 243 2.43 21.93 -2.73
CA ALA A 243 1.52 22.72 -3.56
C ALA A 243 0.99 23.97 -2.83
N PRO A 244 0.61 25.04 -3.56
CA PRO A 244 -0.20 26.12 -2.99
C PRO A 244 -1.46 25.58 -2.30
N GLY A 245 -1.68 25.97 -1.05
CA GLY A 245 -2.78 25.49 -0.21
C GLY A 245 -2.44 24.29 0.69
N SER A 246 -1.31 23.60 0.48
CA SER A 246 -0.79 22.62 1.45
C SER A 246 -0.06 23.32 2.60
N LEU A 247 -0.32 22.93 3.86
CA LEU A 247 0.42 23.42 5.03
C LEU A 247 1.86 22.90 5.08
N THR A 248 2.09 21.69 4.58
CA THR A 248 3.41 21.05 4.64
C THR A 248 4.44 21.71 3.72
N ARG A 249 4.01 22.60 2.81
CA ARG A 249 4.90 23.45 2.00
C ARG A 249 5.85 24.31 2.83
N PHE A 250 5.46 24.66 4.06
CA PHE A 250 6.23 25.54 4.95
C PHE A 250 7.23 24.76 5.83
N MET A 251 7.22 23.43 5.77
CA MET A 251 8.23 22.61 6.43
C MET A 251 9.58 22.79 5.70
N PRO A 252 10.65 23.19 6.41
CA PRO A 252 11.94 23.47 5.79
C PRO A 252 12.60 22.20 5.25
N ASP A 253 12.54 21.13 6.02
CA ASP A 253 13.17 19.85 5.72
C ASP A 253 12.20 18.88 5.06
N ASP A 254 12.76 17.92 4.31
CA ASP A 254 11.98 16.81 3.79
C ASP A 254 11.81 15.75 4.89
N VAL A 255 10.55 15.49 5.27
CA VAL A 255 10.18 14.49 6.26
C VAL A 255 9.64 13.26 5.53
N PRO A 256 10.33 12.10 5.57
CA PRO A 256 9.85 10.86 4.96
C PRO A 256 8.46 10.46 5.48
N GLY A 257 7.57 10.08 4.57
CA GLY A 257 6.17 9.78 4.88
C GLY A 257 5.25 11.00 4.93
N VAL A 258 5.76 12.20 5.20
CA VAL A 258 4.95 13.43 5.34
C VAL A 258 5.08 14.35 4.13
N THR A 259 6.30 14.80 3.81
CA THR A 259 6.56 15.67 2.64
C THR A 259 7.25 14.94 1.50
N SER A 260 7.91 13.83 1.82
CA SER A 260 8.49 12.90 0.86
C SER A 260 7.70 11.60 0.89
N PRO A 261 7.12 11.15 -0.25
CA PRO A 261 6.32 9.93 -0.28
C PRO A 261 7.15 8.68 0.01
N MET A 262 6.46 7.62 0.41
CA MET A 262 6.99 6.29 0.62
C MET A 262 6.31 5.29 -0.33
N VAL A 263 7.04 4.27 -0.74
CA VAL A 263 6.55 3.17 -1.57
C VAL A 263 6.21 1.98 -0.68
N TYR A 264 5.08 1.35 -0.99
CA TYR A 264 4.61 0.13 -0.37
C TYR A 264 4.50 -0.98 -1.41
N ILE A 265 5.15 -2.12 -1.17
CA ILE A 265 5.16 -3.27 -2.08
C ILE A 265 4.60 -4.47 -1.33
N GLY A 266 3.38 -4.87 -1.69
CA GLY A 266 2.67 -5.96 -1.03
C GLY A 266 2.39 -7.15 -1.92
N MET A 267 1.99 -8.24 -1.26
CA MET A 267 1.51 -9.47 -1.86
C MET A 267 0.12 -9.80 -1.28
N LEU A 268 -0.47 -10.90 -1.73
CA LEU A 268 -1.75 -11.36 -1.21
C LEU A 268 -1.70 -11.44 0.33
N PHE A 269 -2.71 -10.85 0.98
CA PHE A 269 -2.86 -10.77 2.44
C PHE A 269 -1.89 -9.88 3.21
N SER A 270 -0.96 -9.18 2.54
CA SER A 270 -0.21 -8.11 3.21
C SER A 270 -1.20 -7.06 3.76
N TRP A 271 -0.98 -6.59 4.98
CA TRP A 271 -1.94 -5.75 5.70
C TRP A 271 -1.28 -4.51 6.31
N PHE A 272 -2.08 -3.50 6.64
CA PHE A 272 -1.70 -2.36 7.46
C PHE A 272 -2.70 -2.27 8.62
N ALA A 273 -2.20 -2.00 9.83
CA ALA A 273 -3.03 -1.96 11.03
C ALA A 273 -3.98 -0.76 11.02
N TRP A 274 -4.96 -0.79 11.91
CA TRP A 274 -5.70 0.41 12.30
C TRP A 274 -4.73 1.47 12.82
N HIS A 275 -4.82 2.68 12.29
CA HIS A 275 -4.05 3.84 12.73
C HIS A 275 -4.72 5.13 12.21
N VAL A 276 -4.30 6.25 12.78
CA VAL A 276 -4.47 7.60 12.23
C VAL A 276 -3.10 8.10 11.77
N GLU A 277 -3.11 9.06 10.85
CA GLU A 277 -1.89 9.68 10.35
C GLU A 277 -1.29 10.64 11.40
N ASP A 278 0.02 10.85 11.32
CA ASP A 278 0.70 11.75 12.25
C ASP A 278 0.11 13.17 12.14
N HIS A 279 -0.21 13.78 13.28
CA HIS A 279 -0.86 15.09 13.38
C HIS A 279 -2.21 15.20 12.66
N ASP A 280 -2.91 14.08 12.47
CA ASP A 280 -4.21 14.02 11.78
C ASP A 280 -4.17 14.63 10.37
N LEU A 281 -3.00 14.54 9.71
CA LEU A 281 -2.82 15.04 8.35
C LEU A 281 -3.61 14.19 7.34
N HIS A 282 -4.02 14.81 6.23
CA HIS A 282 -4.55 14.06 5.09
C HIS A 282 -3.47 13.16 4.50
N SER A 283 -3.83 11.90 4.23
CA SER A 283 -2.99 10.94 3.52
C SER A 283 -3.52 10.70 2.12
N LEU A 284 -2.59 10.70 1.15
CA LEU A 284 -2.88 10.39 -0.24
C LEU A 284 -2.13 9.12 -0.65
N ASN A 285 -2.88 8.10 -1.06
CA ASN A 285 -2.33 6.85 -1.56
C ASN A 285 -2.57 6.72 -3.08
N PHE A 286 -1.54 6.35 -3.84
CA PHE A 286 -1.66 6.05 -5.26
C PHE A 286 -1.22 4.61 -5.56
N LEU A 287 -2.15 3.80 -6.05
CA LEU A 287 -1.87 2.44 -6.50
C LEU A 287 -1.26 2.48 -7.91
N HIS A 288 0.07 2.46 -7.97
CA HIS A 288 0.83 2.51 -9.22
C HIS A 288 0.53 1.36 -10.19
N THR A 289 0.49 0.12 -9.67
CA THR A 289 0.23 -1.10 -10.44
C THR A 289 -0.07 -2.26 -9.49
N GLY A 290 -0.64 -3.35 -10.01
CA GLY A 290 -0.85 -4.60 -9.26
C GLY A 290 -2.32 -4.92 -9.04
N ALA A 291 -2.57 -5.84 -8.12
CA ALA A 291 -3.91 -6.20 -7.68
C ALA A 291 -4.52 -5.09 -6.80
N PRO A 292 -5.87 -5.05 -6.67
CA PRO A 292 -6.56 -4.09 -5.81
C PRO A 292 -6.11 -4.11 -4.35
N LYS A 293 -6.28 -2.99 -3.66
CA LYS A 293 -6.06 -2.84 -2.21
C LYS A 293 -7.40 -2.58 -1.52
N THR A 294 -7.74 -3.39 -0.52
CA THR A 294 -8.93 -3.20 0.30
C THR A 294 -8.61 -2.27 1.47
N TRP A 295 -9.47 -1.29 1.71
CA TRP A 295 -9.37 -0.34 2.82
C TRP A 295 -10.62 -0.39 3.69
N TYR A 296 -10.41 -0.30 5.00
CA TYR A 296 -11.45 0.00 5.98
C TYR A 296 -11.15 1.37 6.56
N ALA A 297 -12.18 2.19 6.71
CA ALA A 297 -12.05 3.52 7.31
C ALA A 297 -13.18 3.77 8.31
N VAL A 298 -12.88 4.61 9.29
CA VAL A 298 -13.82 5.17 10.25
C VAL A 298 -13.73 6.69 10.12
N PRO A 299 -14.87 7.41 10.10
CA PRO A 299 -14.90 8.86 10.08
C PRO A 299 -14.14 9.47 11.27
N GLY A 300 -13.49 10.62 11.05
CA GLY A 300 -12.62 11.24 12.06
C GLY A 300 -13.35 11.66 13.34
N ASP A 301 -14.62 12.05 13.24
CA ASP A 301 -15.48 12.37 14.38
C ASP A 301 -15.82 11.15 15.26
N ARG A 302 -15.55 9.94 14.77
CA ARG A 302 -15.73 8.66 15.50
C ARG A 302 -14.39 8.02 15.92
N ALA A 303 -13.27 8.74 15.88
CA ALA A 303 -11.94 8.20 16.21
C ALA A 303 -11.83 7.73 17.67
N VAL A 304 -12.21 8.57 18.64
CA VAL A 304 -12.20 8.25 20.10
C VAL A 304 -12.99 6.98 20.43
N GLU A 305 -14.02 6.81 19.64
CA GLU A 305 -15.02 5.78 19.73
C GLU A 305 -14.47 4.43 19.20
N LEU A 306 -13.75 4.44 18.06
CA LEU A 306 -12.95 3.32 17.58
C LEU A 306 -11.86 2.92 18.60
N GLU A 307 -11.16 3.90 19.17
CA GLU A 307 -10.11 3.66 20.18
C GLU A 307 -10.66 2.93 21.41
N GLU A 308 -11.86 3.29 21.86
CA GLU A 308 -12.53 2.65 22.99
C GLU A 308 -12.94 1.20 22.66
N VAL A 309 -13.44 0.93 21.45
CA VAL A 309 -13.74 -0.45 21.02
C VAL A 309 -12.47 -1.29 20.93
N ILE A 310 -11.39 -0.75 20.36
CA ILE A 310 -10.10 -1.44 20.30
C ILE A 310 -9.59 -1.74 21.71
N ARG A 311 -9.70 -0.78 22.63
CA ARG A 311 -9.31 -0.97 24.02
C ARG A 311 -10.11 -2.06 24.71
N VAL A 312 -11.44 -2.05 24.60
CA VAL A 312 -12.33 -2.99 25.28
C VAL A 312 -12.26 -4.39 24.67
N HIS A 313 -12.48 -4.49 23.35
CA HIS A 313 -12.64 -5.77 22.66
C HIS A 313 -11.33 -6.31 22.09
N GLY A 314 -10.37 -5.43 21.80
CA GLY A 314 -9.05 -5.83 21.33
C GLY A 314 -8.13 -6.14 22.49
N TYR A 315 -7.88 -5.15 23.35
CA TYR A 315 -6.91 -5.23 24.44
C TYR A 315 -7.47 -5.79 25.76
N GLY A 316 -8.75 -6.18 25.78
CA GLY A 316 -9.39 -6.79 26.94
C GLY A 316 -9.77 -5.82 28.06
N GLY A 317 -9.89 -4.52 27.76
CA GLY A 317 -10.48 -3.50 28.63
C GLY A 317 -9.70 -3.10 29.88
N ASN A 318 -8.68 -3.87 30.28
CA ASN A 318 -7.89 -3.63 31.50
C ASN A 318 -6.77 -2.59 31.30
N THR A 319 -6.48 -2.23 30.07
CA THR A 319 -5.47 -1.22 29.73
C THR A 319 -6.07 0.18 29.89
N ASP A 320 -5.35 1.09 30.53
CA ASP A 320 -5.73 2.50 30.55
C ASP A 320 -5.71 3.10 29.12
N ARG A 321 -6.41 4.22 28.92
CA ARG A 321 -6.57 4.81 27.59
C ARG A 321 -5.24 5.23 26.96
N ILE A 322 -4.32 5.79 27.74
CA ILE A 322 -3.03 6.28 27.22
C ILE A 322 -2.16 5.10 26.78
N ALA A 323 -2.09 4.04 27.59
CA ALA A 323 -1.37 2.84 27.21
C ALA A 323 -2.01 2.16 25.98
N SER A 324 -3.33 2.19 25.86
CA SER A 324 -4.03 1.65 24.69
C SER A 324 -3.69 2.42 23.41
N LEU A 325 -3.65 3.76 23.48
CA LEU A 325 -3.22 4.61 22.38
C LEU A 325 -1.76 4.37 21.98
N ALA A 326 -0.88 4.19 22.97
CA ALA A 326 0.52 3.86 22.71
C ALA A 326 0.65 2.54 21.93
N VAL A 327 -0.10 1.51 22.34
CA VAL A 327 -0.13 0.20 21.64
C VAL A 327 -0.74 0.33 20.24
N LEU A 328 -1.81 1.11 20.07
CA LEU A 328 -2.40 1.35 18.76
C LEU A 328 -1.40 2.06 17.81
N GLY A 329 -0.63 3.01 18.36
CA GLY A 329 0.43 3.74 17.67
C GLY A 329 1.59 2.86 17.17
N GLU A 330 1.75 1.63 17.69
CA GLU A 330 2.74 0.67 17.18
C GLU A 330 2.38 0.11 15.79
N LYS A 331 1.15 0.38 15.30
CA LYS A 331 0.65 -0.09 14.00
C LYS A 331 0.70 -1.61 13.84
N THR A 332 0.42 -2.34 14.92
CA THR A 332 0.38 -3.82 14.99
C THR A 332 -1.03 -4.38 15.27
N THR A 333 -2.04 -3.50 15.42
CA THR A 333 -3.40 -3.89 15.78
C THR A 333 -4.25 -4.19 14.55
N LEU A 334 -4.54 -5.47 14.34
CA LEU A 334 -5.42 -5.98 13.30
C LEU A 334 -6.70 -6.54 13.93
N MET A 335 -7.77 -5.75 13.92
CA MET A 335 -9.10 -6.12 14.42
C MET A 335 -10.09 -6.20 13.25
N SER A 336 -10.92 -7.26 13.24
CA SER A 336 -11.98 -7.41 12.24
C SER A 336 -13.03 -6.30 12.35
N PRO A 337 -13.44 -5.68 11.23
CA PRO A 337 -14.58 -4.77 11.20
C PRO A 337 -15.88 -5.38 11.73
N GLU A 338 -16.02 -6.72 11.70
CA GLU A 338 -17.16 -7.41 12.32
C GLU A 338 -17.33 -7.04 13.79
N VAL A 339 -16.23 -6.96 14.56
CA VAL A 339 -16.26 -6.60 15.98
C VAL A 339 -16.81 -5.19 16.16
N LEU A 340 -16.44 -4.29 15.26
CA LEU A 340 -16.95 -2.93 15.30
C LEU A 340 -18.43 -2.93 14.90
N ILE A 341 -18.87 -3.62 13.84
CA ILE A 341 -20.29 -3.67 13.42
C ILE A 341 -21.19 -4.21 14.54
N ASP A 342 -20.78 -5.30 15.20
CA ASP A 342 -21.56 -5.98 16.24
C ASP A 342 -21.80 -5.12 17.50
N ASN A 343 -21.06 -4.03 17.67
CA ASN A 343 -21.21 -3.11 18.80
C ASN A 343 -21.97 -1.83 18.42
N ASP A 344 -22.87 -1.90 17.42
CA ASP A 344 -23.72 -0.84 16.87
C ASP A 344 -22.98 0.31 16.13
N TRP A 345 -21.87 -0.03 15.46
CA TRP A 345 -21.07 0.93 14.69
C TRP A 345 -21.42 0.89 13.20
N CYS A 346 -22.54 1.52 12.82
CA CYS A 346 -23.03 1.50 11.43
C CYS A 346 -22.19 2.28 10.39
N ASN A 347 -21.06 2.89 10.74
CA ASN A 347 -20.31 3.77 9.83
C ASN A 347 -18.88 3.29 9.50
N ILE A 348 -18.58 2.00 9.68
CA ILE A 348 -17.35 1.47 9.09
C ILE A 348 -17.57 1.30 7.60
N LEU A 349 -16.61 1.77 6.83
CA LEU A 349 -16.74 1.83 5.39
C LEU A 349 -15.65 1.01 4.74
N VAL A 350 -16.06 0.23 3.76
CA VAL A 350 -15.13 -0.50 2.88
C VAL A 350 -14.95 0.29 1.62
N SER A 351 -13.70 0.50 1.24
CA SER A 351 -13.39 0.90 -0.13
C SER A 351 -12.49 -0.15 -0.76
N LEU A 352 -12.93 -0.67 -1.91
CA LEU A 352 -12.10 -1.47 -2.79
C LEU A 352 -11.44 -0.53 -3.79
N TRP A 353 -10.09 -0.54 -3.81
CA TRP A 353 -9.26 0.35 -4.63
C TRP A 353 -8.51 -0.39 -5.72
#